data_AF-A0A960L441-F1
#
_entry.id   AF-A0A960L441-F1
#
_cell.length_a   1.000
_cell.length_b   1.000
_cell.length_c   1.000
_cell.angle_alpha   90.00
_cell.angle_beta   90.00
_cell.angle_gamma   90.00
#
_symmetry.space_group_name_H-M   'P 1'
#
loop_
_entity.id
_entity.type
_entity.pdbx_description
1 polymer ?
#
loop_
_entity_poly.entity_id
_entity_poly.type
_entity_poly.pdbx_seq_one_letter_code
_entity_poly.pdbx_strand_id
1 'polypeptide(L)'
;MDPVSEKQLRRQLTFKKGGETTFAILEAENGGYVQMLGGGVACCLEWRMSLSGPHFRACQFPPKVAWNEPSKLGSIDMQPEEFFFIGQVIEVFVAFLNHKPFPDYITWKDITQELQSHLGNSPGRA
;
A
#
# COMPACT_ATOMS: atom_id res chain seq x y z
N MET A 1 -10.41 17.44 -14.50
CA MET A 1 -10.00 17.46 -13.08
C MET A 1 -8.60 18.00 -13.05
N ASP A 2 -8.30 18.94 -12.16
CA ASP A 2 -6.92 19.38 -11.99
C ASP A 2 -6.08 18.24 -11.39
N PRO A 3 -4.82 18.07 -11.80
CA PRO A 3 -3.95 17.04 -11.24
C PRO A 3 -3.74 17.30 -9.75
N VAL A 4 -3.74 16.22 -8.95
CA VAL A 4 -3.47 16.31 -7.50
C VAL A 4 -2.06 16.84 -7.28
N SER A 5 -1.91 17.95 -6.56
CA SER A 5 -0.58 18.45 -6.16
C SER A 5 0.01 17.62 -5.01
N GLU A 6 1.34 17.57 -4.93
CA GLU A 6 2.05 16.94 -3.81
C GLU A 6 1.61 17.51 -2.45
N LYS A 7 1.35 18.83 -2.38
CA LYS A 7 0.85 19.47 -1.16
C LYS A 7 -0.53 18.94 -0.74
N GLN A 8 -1.44 18.76 -1.70
CA GLN A 8 -2.76 18.18 -1.44
C GLN A 8 -2.63 16.72 -0.99
N LEU A 9 -1.78 15.94 -1.67
CA LEU A 9 -1.50 14.55 -1.33
C LEU A 9 -0.99 14.41 0.11
N ARG A 10 0.08 15.12 0.47
CA ARG A 10 0.67 15.11 1.82
C ARG A 10 -0.35 15.50 2.88
N ARG A 11 -1.16 16.52 2.61
CA ARG A 11 -2.22 16.97 3.53
C ARG A 11 -3.24 15.85 3.76
N GLN A 12 -3.72 15.19 2.71
CA GLN A 12 -4.72 14.13 2.82
C GLN A 12 -4.19 12.91 3.58
N LEU A 13 -2.94 12.51 3.34
CA LEU A 13 -2.34 11.36 4.04
C LEU A 13 -1.95 11.67 5.49
N THR A 14 -1.63 12.93 5.81
CA THR A 14 -1.27 13.32 7.20
C THR A 14 -2.45 13.19 8.16
N PHE A 15 -3.69 13.40 7.71
CA PHE A 15 -4.88 13.18 8.56
C PHE A 15 -5.03 11.73 9.02
N LYS A 16 -4.43 10.77 8.30
CA LYS A 16 -4.46 9.33 8.62
C LYS A 16 -3.48 8.93 9.74
N LYS A 17 -2.85 9.91 10.41
CA LYS A 17 -1.99 9.68 11.59
C LYS A 17 -2.77 9.30 12.85
N GLY A 18 -4.09 9.56 12.91
CA GLY A 18 -4.92 9.45 14.10
C GLY A 18 -5.30 8.04 14.60
N GLY A 19 -4.70 6.97 14.08
CA GLY A 19 -4.86 5.61 14.63
C GLY A 19 -6.08 4.81 14.12
N GLU A 20 -7.04 5.44 13.44
CA GLU A 20 -8.07 4.70 12.72
C GLU A 20 -7.46 3.98 11.50
N THR A 21 -7.82 2.72 11.30
CA THR A 21 -7.47 1.99 10.07
C THR A 21 -8.17 2.68 8.91
N THR A 22 -7.41 3.31 8.04
CA THR A 22 -7.94 4.02 6.88
C THR A 22 -7.46 3.39 5.57
N PHE A 23 -8.14 3.73 4.47
CA PHE A 23 -7.72 3.35 3.13
C PHE A 23 -7.37 4.58 2.29
N ALA A 24 -6.40 4.47 1.39
CA ALA A 24 -6.10 5.49 0.39
C ALA A 24 -5.57 4.84 -0.88
N ILE A 25 -5.90 5.41 -2.03
CA ILE A 25 -5.42 4.97 -3.34
C ILE A 25 -5.08 6.19 -4.20
N LEU A 26 -4.00 6.08 -4.97
CA LEU A 26 -3.64 7.04 -6.00
C LEU A 26 -3.45 6.26 -7.31
N GLU A 27 -4.33 6.53 -8.27
CA GLU A 27 -4.37 5.87 -9.58
C GLU A 27 -3.67 6.72 -10.64
N ALA A 28 -2.99 6.06 -11.57
CA ALA A 28 -2.41 6.64 -12.76
C ALA A 28 -3.31 6.39 -13.98
N GLU A 29 -3.08 7.14 -15.07
CA GLU A 29 -3.90 7.06 -16.30
C GLU A 29 -3.90 5.67 -16.95
N ASN A 30 -2.83 4.89 -16.77
CA ASN A 30 -2.72 3.52 -17.29
C ASN A 30 -3.47 2.47 -16.43
N GLY A 31 -4.22 2.90 -15.42
CA GLY A 31 -4.92 2.05 -14.45
C GLY A 31 -4.02 1.36 -13.43
N GLY A 32 -2.72 1.71 -13.39
CA GLY A 32 -1.83 1.36 -12.28
C GLY A 32 -2.12 2.24 -11.06
N TYR A 33 -1.73 1.81 -9.87
CA TYR A 33 -1.98 2.55 -8.64
C TYR A 33 -1.00 2.20 -7.54
N VAL A 34 -0.84 3.10 -6.58
CA VAL A 34 -0.39 2.76 -5.22
C VAL A 34 -1.55 2.89 -4.26
N GLN A 35 -1.66 1.94 -3.33
CA GLN A 35 -2.68 1.97 -2.29
C GLN A 35 -2.09 1.68 -0.92
N MET A 36 -2.83 2.10 0.11
CA MET A 36 -2.52 1.77 1.49
C MET A 36 -3.76 1.38 2.28
N LEU A 37 -3.55 0.52 3.26
CA LEU A 37 -4.46 0.26 4.37
C LEU A 37 -3.74 0.62 5.66
N GLY A 38 -4.46 1.14 6.67
CA GLY A 38 -3.94 1.45 7.99
C GLY A 38 -3.78 2.94 8.27
N GLY A 39 -2.87 3.27 9.19
CA GLY A 39 -2.65 4.63 9.67
C GLY A 39 -1.56 4.70 10.73
N GLY A 40 -1.07 5.90 11.00
CA GLY A 40 -0.05 6.15 12.02
C GLY A 40 1.20 5.28 11.88
N VAL A 41 1.33 4.28 12.76
CA VAL A 41 2.50 3.39 12.87
C VAL A 41 2.30 2.01 12.24
N ALA A 42 1.13 1.73 11.66
CA ALA A 42 0.84 0.44 11.05
C ALA A 42 0.09 0.65 9.74
N CYS A 43 0.83 0.58 8.63
CA CYS A 43 0.29 0.65 7.28
C CYS A 43 0.76 -0.55 6.45
N CYS A 44 -0.11 -1.05 5.57
CA CYS A 44 0.23 -1.90 4.44
C CYS A 44 0.28 -1.03 3.19
N LEU A 45 1.23 -1.30 2.30
CA LEU A 45 1.38 -0.60 1.03
C LEU A 45 1.41 -1.62 -0.10
N GLU A 46 0.61 -1.36 -1.13
CA GLU A 46 0.57 -2.19 -2.33
C GLU A 46 0.65 -1.33 -3.59
N TRP A 47 1.18 -1.91 -4.66
CA TRP A 47 1.37 -1.25 -5.94
C TRP A 47 0.96 -2.16 -7.09
N ARG A 48 0.22 -1.61 -8.05
CA ARG A 48 -0.12 -2.27 -9.30
C ARG A 48 0.42 -1.47 -10.47
N MET A 49 1.12 -2.14 -11.40
CA MET A 49 1.80 -1.46 -12.51
C MET A 49 0.83 -0.89 -13.56
N SER A 50 -0.27 -1.58 -13.82
CA SER A 50 -1.30 -1.21 -14.80
C SER A 50 -2.58 -2.00 -14.54
N LEU A 51 -3.66 -1.68 -15.26
CA LEU A 51 -4.97 -2.32 -15.09
C LEU A 51 -4.97 -3.86 -15.18
N SER A 52 -4.04 -4.45 -15.95
CA SER A 52 -3.87 -5.91 -16.09
C SER A 52 -2.51 -6.39 -15.59
N GLY A 53 -1.70 -5.49 -15.03
CA GLY A 53 -0.36 -5.79 -14.55
C GLY A 53 -0.34 -6.52 -13.21
N PRO A 54 0.85 -7.02 -12.82
CA PRO A 54 1.07 -7.65 -11.53
C PRO A 54 0.76 -6.69 -10.38
N HIS A 55 0.34 -7.27 -9.26
CA HIS A 55 0.11 -6.58 -8.01
C HIS A 55 1.19 -6.98 -7.02
N PHE A 56 1.84 -5.99 -6.42
CA PHE A 56 2.90 -6.16 -5.45
C PHE A 56 2.50 -5.65 -4.07
N ARG A 57 2.97 -6.35 -3.03
CA ARG A 57 2.99 -5.85 -1.64
C ARG A 57 4.39 -5.40 -1.29
N ALA A 58 4.49 -4.26 -0.62
CA ALA A 58 5.77 -3.74 -0.18
C ALA A 58 6.28 -4.51 1.04
N CYS A 59 7.60 -4.72 1.07
CA CYS A 59 8.35 -5.27 2.19
C CYS A 59 9.54 -4.35 2.49
N GLN A 60 9.98 -4.30 3.74
CA GLN A 60 11.22 -3.62 4.14
C GLN A 60 12.04 -4.49 5.08
N PHE A 61 13.36 -4.43 4.92
CA PHE A 61 14.31 -5.14 5.77
C PHE A 61 15.35 -4.18 6.35
N PRO A 62 15.61 -4.20 7.67
CA PRO A 62 14.90 -4.99 8.68
C PRO A 62 13.46 -4.47 8.92
N PRO A 63 12.56 -5.29 9.50
CA PRO A 63 11.25 -4.84 9.98
C PRO A 63 11.36 -3.60 10.88
N LYS A 64 10.36 -2.71 10.80
CA LYS A 64 10.27 -1.52 11.69
C LYS A 64 9.43 -1.74 12.94
N VAL A 65 8.65 -2.82 12.95
CA VAL A 65 7.79 -3.19 14.06
C VAL A 65 8.58 -4.01 15.09
N ALA A 66 8.13 -3.98 16.35
CA ALA A 66 8.84 -4.62 17.46
C ALA A 66 8.53 -6.12 17.60
N TRP A 67 7.57 -6.64 16.83
CA TRP A 67 7.16 -8.04 16.86
C TRP A 67 7.73 -8.81 15.68
N ASN A 68 8.01 -10.10 15.89
CA ASN A 68 8.58 -11.00 14.89
C ASN A 68 7.57 -12.00 14.30
N GLU A 69 6.34 -12.01 14.83
CA GLU A 69 5.28 -12.91 14.37
C GLU A 69 4.35 -12.20 13.38
N PRO A 70 3.71 -12.93 12.45
CA PRO A 70 2.67 -12.38 11.61
C PRO A 70 1.55 -11.74 12.44
N SER A 71 0.97 -10.66 11.93
CA SER A 71 -0.10 -9.92 12.60
C SER A 71 -1.16 -9.48 11.58
N LYS A 72 -2.33 -9.09 12.06
CA LYS A 72 -3.43 -8.64 11.19
C LYS A 72 -3.48 -7.13 11.07
N LEU A 73 -3.68 -6.65 9.84
CA LEU A 73 -4.12 -5.30 9.57
C LEU A 73 -5.49 -5.35 8.90
N GLY A 74 -6.54 -5.09 9.68
CA GLY A 74 -7.91 -5.37 9.25
C GLY A 74 -8.11 -6.88 9.06
N SER A 75 -8.44 -7.30 7.85
CA SER A 75 -8.62 -8.71 7.47
C SER A 75 -7.40 -9.33 6.79
N ILE A 76 -6.30 -8.58 6.64
CA ILE A 76 -5.10 -9.03 5.92
C ILE A 76 -4.09 -9.58 6.93
N ASP A 77 -3.63 -10.80 6.70
CA ASP A 77 -2.48 -11.36 7.41
C ASP A 77 -1.18 -10.77 6.85
N MET A 78 -0.37 -10.21 7.72
CA MET A 78 0.81 -9.41 7.37
C MET A 78 2.04 -9.98 8.06
N GLN A 79 3.15 -10.07 7.33
CA GLN A 79 4.48 -10.32 7.89
C GLN A 79 5.05 -9.04 8.53
N PRO A 80 5.95 -9.13 9.53
CA PRO A 80 6.59 -7.96 10.15
C PRO A 80 7.23 -6.98 9.14
N GLU A 81 7.83 -7.49 8.08
CA GLU A 81 8.48 -6.72 7.01
C GLU A 81 7.48 -5.92 6.17
N GLU A 82 6.19 -6.27 6.19
CA GLU A 82 5.15 -5.65 5.36
C GLU A 82 4.50 -4.43 6.05
N PHE A 83 4.89 -4.11 7.29
CA PHE A 83 4.39 -2.95 8.02
C PHE A 83 5.23 -1.70 7.78
N PHE A 84 4.57 -0.58 7.47
CA PHE A 84 5.19 0.72 7.24
C PHE A 84 4.60 1.80 8.16
N PHE A 85 5.41 2.81 8.46
CA PHE A 85 4.91 4.05 9.06
C PHE A 85 4.32 4.96 7.98
N ILE A 86 3.33 5.77 8.35
CA ILE A 86 2.67 6.70 7.42
C ILE A 86 3.64 7.68 6.73
N GLY A 87 4.78 8.01 7.37
CA GLY A 87 5.85 8.78 6.73
C GLY A 87 6.41 8.09 5.49
N GLN A 88 6.71 6.80 5.61
CA GLN A 88 7.20 5.96 4.50
C GLN A 88 6.15 5.80 3.41
N VAL A 89 4.87 5.67 3.78
CA VAL A 89 3.77 5.64 2.81
C VAL A 89 3.69 6.94 2.02
N ILE A 90 3.83 8.09 2.68
CA ILE A 90 3.84 9.39 2.00
C ILE A 90 5.00 9.47 0.99
N GLU A 91 6.20 8.98 1.34
CA GLU A 91 7.34 8.96 0.41
C GLU A 91 7.01 8.17 -0.87
N VAL A 92 6.36 7.01 -0.73
CA VAL A 92 5.96 6.18 -1.89
C VAL A 92 4.87 6.87 -2.72
N PHE A 93 3.82 7.39 -2.09
CA PHE A 93 2.77 8.10 -2.83
C PHE A 93 3.32 9.33 -3.58
N VAL A 94 4.28 10.04 -2.98
CA VAL A 94 4.96 11.18 -3.63
C VAL A 94 5.86 10.71 -4.78
N ALA A 95 6.59 9.60 -4.62
CA ALA A 95 7.37 9.03 -5.71
C ALA A 95 6.49 8.61 -6.88
N PHE A 96 5.36 7.94 -6.60
CA PHE A 96 4.38 7.54 -7.60
C PHE A 96 3.79 8.74 -8.35
N LEU A 97 3.34 9.77 -7.62
CA LEU A 97 2.77 10.99 -8.19
C LEU A 97 3.76 11.70 -9.13
N ASN A 98 5.05 11.70 -8.77
CA ASN A 98 6.09 12.39 -9.51
C ASN A 98 6.79 11.51 -10.57
N HIS A 99 6.31 10.29 -10.81
CA HIS A 99 6.94 9.30 -11.70
C HIS A 99 8.43 9.06 -11.38
N LYS A 100 8.79 9.05 -10.09
CA LYS A 100 10.14 8.78 -9.61
C LYS A 100 10.26 7.33 -9.13
N PRO A 101 11.49 6.78 -9.10
CA PRO A 101 11.74 5.50 -8.45
C PRO A 101 11.24 5.49 -7.00
N PHE A 102 10.72 4.34 -6.56
CA PHE A 102 10.35 4.14 -5.15
C PHE A 102 11.59 4.16 -4.24
N PRO A 103 11.41 4.42 -2.94
CA PRO A 103 12.49 4.35 -1.97
C PRO A 103 13.21 2.99 -2.01
N ASP A 104 14.53 3.02 -1.91
CA ASP A 104 15.44 1.87 -2.04
C ASP A 104 15.32 0.85 -0.91
N TYR A 105 14.84 1.27 0.26
CA TYR A 105 14.56 0.38 1.39
C TYR A 105 13.33 -0.52 1.18
N ILE A 106 12.59 -0.33 0.08
CA ILE A 106 11.40 -1.12 -0.24
C ILE A 106 11.73 -2.20 -1.27
N THR A 107 11.33 -3.43 -0.97
CA THR A 107 11.23 -4.51 -1.94
C THR A 107 9.77 -4.81 -2.24
N TRP A 108 9.49 -5.31 -3.44
CA TRP A 108 8.13 -5.56 -3.93
C TRP A 108 7.92 -7.06 -4.13
N LYS A 109 7.07 -7.65 -3.29
CA LYS A 109 6.67 -9.06 -3.39
C LYS A 109 5.45 -9.18 -4.29
N ASP A 110 5.54 -9.97 -5.36
CA ASP A 110 4.38 -10.23 -6.23
C ASP A 110 3.33 -11.06 -5.46
N ILE A 111 2.11 -10.51 -5.37
CA ILE A 111 0.94 -11.11 -4.71
C ILE A 111 -0.18 -11.39 -5.72
N THR A 112 0.09 -11.34 -7.02
CA THR A 112 -0.93 -11.50 -8.07
C THR A 112 -1.66 -12.83 -7.94
N GLN A 113 -0.94 -13.92 -7.69
CA GLN A 113 -1.54 -15.25 -7.52
C GLN A 113 -2.32 -15.37 -6.21
N GLU A 114 -1.81 -14.79 -5.12
CA GLU A 114 -2.48 -14.73 -3.81
C GLU A 114 -3.88 -14.09 -3.98
N LEU A 115 -3.95 -12.92 -4.62
CA LEU A 115 -5.22 -12.22 -4.84
C LEU A 115 -6.19 -12.97 -5.75
N GLN A 116 -5.71 -13.64 -6.80
CA GLN A 116 -6.56 -14.44 -7.69
C GLN A 116 -7.20 -15.62 -6.95
N SER A 117 -6.47 -16.25 -6.03
CA SER A 117 -6.99 -17.36 -5.23
C SER A 117 -8.15 -16.93 -4.31
N HIS A 118 -8.12 -15.70 -3.79
CA HIS A 118 -9.20 -15.14 -2.97
C HIS A 118 -10.45 -14.80 -3.79
N LEU A 119 -10.28 -14.39 -5.05
CA LEU A 119 -11.40 -14.12 -5.96
C LEU A 119 -12.10 -15.41 -6.42
N GLY A 120 -11.34 -16.49 -6.63
CA GLY A 120 -11.89 -17.81 -7.00
C GLY A 120 -12.69 -18.52 -5.89
N ASN A 121 -12.55 -18.08 -4.64
CA ASN A 121 -13.23 -18.65 -3.47
C ASN A 121 -14.46 -17.82 -3.02
N SER A 122 -14.88 -16.83 -3.80
CA SER A 122 -16.15 -16.14 -3.52
C SER A 122 -17.30 -17.10 -3.85
N PRO A 123 -18.13 -17.54 -2.88
CA PRO A 123 -19.33 -18.31 -3.20
C PRO A 123 -20.17 -17.43 -4.13
N GLY A 124 -20.44 -17.94 -5.33
CA GLY A 124 -21.18 -17.21 -6.34
C GLY A 124 -22.46 -16.64 -5.75
N ARG A 125 -22.69 -15.34 -5.97
CA ARG A 125 -24.03 -14.78 -5.90
C ARG A 125 -24.86 -15.50 -6.97
N ALA A 126 -25.64 -16.47 -6.52
CA ALA A 126 -26.84 -16.93 -7.22
C ALA A 126 -27.89 -15.80 -7.24
#